data_AF-A0A0D0A3G0-F1
#
_entry.id   AF-A0A0D0A3G0-F1
#
_cell.length_a   1.000
_cell.length_b   1.000
_cell.length_c   1.000
_cell.angle_alpha   90.00
_cell.angle_beta   90.00
_cell.angle_gamma   90.00
#
_symmetry.space_group_name_H-M   'P 1'
#
loop_
_entity.id
_entity.type
_entity.pdbx_description
1 polymer ?
#
loop_
_entity_poly.entity_id
_entity_poly.type
_entity_poly.pdbx_seq_one_letter_code
_entity_poly.pdbx_strand_id
1 'polypeptide(L)'
;MGILPQDDWVDVPPLDEFSLDNTANSVHGRKNRLLRIDRENHRFSEIEQLFRKGWRHRKKNRPRVQLIFKVLWPESMLEPYLAYRSSVQQTVRAKDMRGNEQLLFHGTDRACLLAETRNNVVLCSLQKCSMCSILRTSFEVKRCGSKNAFKRFGHGIYTTSCSSKADDYTSNLSNEASLRVMLVSRVVVGKPYKRYRNAVDLIGPPLGYHSIAGEIGWDLNYDETVTYRNETIRPAYLVVYGEKEESPVTVKEFISSMFKTPLAS
;
A
#
# COMPACT_ATOMS: atom_id res chain seq x y z
N MET A 1 32.25 -17.11 -30.45
CA MET A 1 32.39 -18.12 -29.37
C MET A 1 33.46 -17.61 -28.42
N GLY A 2 33.04 -17.14 -27.26
CA GLY A 2 33.90 -16.64 -26.19
C GLY A 2 33.05 -16.62 -24.94
N ILE A 3 33.09 -17.72 -24.20
CA ILE A 3 32.37 -17.92 -22.95
C ILE A 3 33.03 -16.97 -21.94
N LEU A 4 32.26 -16.01 -21.42
CA LEU A 4 32.69 -15.22 -20.26
C LEU A 4 32.44 -16.03 -18.98
N PRO A 5 33.34 -15.98 -17.99
CA PRO A 5 33.32 -16.88 -16.85
C PRO A 5 32.09 -16.64 -15.98
N GLN A 6 31.47 -17.74 -15.61
CA GLN A 6 30.49 -17.85 -14.54
C GLN A 6 31.29 -17.81 -13.24
N ASP A 7 31.42 -16.63 -12.61
CA ASP A 7 31.67 -16.39 -11.17
C ASP A 7 32.24 -14.99 -10.90
N ASP A 8 31.47 -13.95 -11.21
CA ASP A 8 31.61 -12.64 -10.58
C ASP A 8 30.21 -12.09 -10.29
N TRP A 9 29.62 -12.56 -9.19
CA TRP A 9 28.40 -11.98 -8.64
C TRP A 9 28.73 -10.60 -8.08
N VAL A 10 28.60 -9.57 -8.91
CA VAL A 10 28.35 -8.22 -8.37
C VAL A 10 26.93 -8.27 -7.83
N ASP A 11 26.81 -8.13 -6.51
CA ASP A 11 25.56 -8.07 -5.76
C ASP A 11 24.80 -6.79 -6.18
N VAL A 12 24.20 -6.79 -7.37
CA VAL A 12 23.31 -5.72 -7.82
C VAL A 12 22.02 -5.93 -7.03
N PRO A 13 21.69 -5.05 -6.05
CA PRO A 13 20.45 -5.18 -5.32
C PRO A 13 19.31 -5.23 -6.36
N PRO A 14 18.28 -6.06 -6.17
CA PRO A 14 17.15 -6.05 -7.09
C PRO A 14 16.69 -4.60 -7.23
N LEU A 15 16.78 -4.08 -8.47
CA LEU A 15 16.52 -2.68 -8.81
C LEU A 15 15.40 -2.15 -7.94
N ASP A 16 15.66 -1.06 -7.22
CA ASP A 16 14.62 -0.47 -6.38
C ASP A 16 13.41 -0.20 -7.26
N GLU A 17 12.32 -0.92 -6.99
CA GLU A 17 11.11 -0.87 -7.80
C GLU A 17 10.50 0.53 -7.90
N PHE A 18 10.93 1.42 -7.00
CA PHE A 18 10.63 2.84 -6.94
C PHE A 18 11.90 3.66 -7.22
N SER A 19 12.66 3.30 -8.26
CA SER A 19 13.75 4.11 -8.83
C SER A 19 13.29 4.89 -10.06
N LEU A 20 14.04 5.93 -10.41
CA LEU A 20 13.91 6.66 -11.67
C LEU A 20 14.28 5.78 -12.88
N ASP A 21 15.20 4.83 -12.68
CA ASP A 21 15.66 3.90 -13.74
C ASP A 21 14.62 2.83 -14.11
N ASN A 22 13.52 2.72 -13.34
CA ASN A 22 12.48 1.75 -13.63
C ASN A 22 11.60 2.26 -14.79
N THR A 23 11.88 1.77 -15.99
CA THR A 23 11.17 2.18 -17.23
C THR A 23 9.65 1.96 -17.19
N ALA A 24 9.12 1.10 -16.33
CA ALA A 24 7.68 0.96 -16.13
C ALA A 24 7.01 2.27 -15.64
N ASN A 25 7.78 3.17 -15.02
CA ASN A 25 7.33 4.49 -14.56
C ASN A 25 7.16 5.52 -15.69
N SER A 26 7.67 5.23 -16.90
CA SER A 26 7.53 6.13 -18.07
C SER A 26 6.08 6.25 -18.55
N VAL A 27 5.29 5.18 -18.41
CA VAL A 27 3.88 5.16 -18.78
C VAL A 27 3.04 5.73 -17.63
N HIS A 28 2.32 6.82 -17.90
CA HIS A 28 1.57 7.55 -16.88
C HIS A 28 0.12 7.80 -17.30
N GLY A 29 -0.68 8.32 -16.36
CA GLY A 29 -2.10 8.61 -16.55
C GLY A 29 -3.03 7.66 -15.80
N ARG A 30 -4.32 8.02 -15.78
CA ARG A 30 -5.35 7.36 -14.95
C ARG A 30 -5.58 5.87 -15.29
N LYS A 31 -5.23 5.43 -16.49
CA LYS A 31 -5.37 4.02 -16.94
C LYS A 31 -4.14 3.17 -16.63
N ASN A 32 -2.98 3.80 -16.44
CA ASN A 32 -1.68 3.12 -16.36
C ASN A 32 -1.05 3.22 -14.97
N ARG A 33 -1.81 3.64 -13.96
CA ARG A 33 -1.29 3.81 -12.58
C ARG A 33 -1.05 2.49 -11.86
N LEU A 34 -1.79 1.45 -12.22
CA LEU A 34 -1.81 0.17 -11.51
C LEU A 34 -1.33 -0.95 -12.43
N LEU A 35 -0.28 -1.64 -12.02
CA LEU A 35 0.23 -2.84 -12.67
C LEU A 35 -0.13 -4.06 -11.81
N ARG A 36 -0.89 -5.00 -12.35
CA ARG A 36 -1.28 -6.22 -11.63
C ARG A 36 -0.05 -7.06 -11.35
N ILE A 37 0.06 -7.59 -10.12
CA ILE A 37 1.08 -8.57 -9.75
C ILE A 37 0.43 -9.96 -9.81
N ASP A 38 1.03 -10.87 -10.56
CA ASP A 38 0.60 -12.28 -10.64
C ASP A 38 0.84 -13.01 -9.31
N ARG A 39 0.03 -14.03 -9.01
CA ARG A 39 0.07 -14.73 -7.71
C ARG A 39 1.37 -15.50 -7.51
N GLU A 40 1.96 -15.92 -8.62
CA GLU A 40 3.22 -16.66 -8.72
C GLU A 40 4.43 -15.75 -8.50
N ASN A 41 4.24 -14.42 -8.56
CA ASN A 41 5.32 -13.47 -8.33
C ASN A 41 5.68 -13.39 -6.84
N HIS A 42 6.97 -13.43 -6.50
CA HIS A 42 7.45 -13.34 -5.13
C HIS A 42 6.94 -12.10 -4.38
N ARG A 43 6.80 -10.96 -5.05
CA ARG A 43 6.23 -9.72 -4.47
C ARG A 43 4.79 -9.89 -4.04
N PHE A 44 4.00 -10.71 -4.73
CA PHE A 44 2.64 -11.01 -4.29
C PHE A 44 2.66 -11.65 -2.91
N SER A 45 3.48 -12.69 -2.73
CA SER A 45 3.63 -13.41 -1.47
C SER A 45 4.14 -12.50 -0.35
N GLU A 46 5.13 -11.64 -0.62
CA GLU A 46 5.66 -10.70 0.36
C GLU A 46 4.59 -9.72 0.87
N ILE A 47 3.84 -9.10 -0.04
CA ILE A 47 2.80 -8.12 0.33
C ILE A 47 1.59 -8.81 0.97
N GLU A 48 1.23 -10.01 0.52
CA GLU A 48 0.19 -10.83 1.17
C GLU A 48 0.60 -11.22 2.59
N GLN A 49 1.84 -11.65 2.80
CA GLN A 49 2.36 -11.96 4.13
C GLN A 49 2.43 -10.73 5.03
N LEU A 50 2.85 -9.58 4.51
CA LEU A 50 2.83 -8.30 5.22
C LEU A 50 1.41 -7.97 5.69
N PHE A 51 0.42 -8.08 4.79
CA PHE A 51 -0.99 -7.89 5.11
C PHE A 51 -1.47 -8.85 6.19
N ARG A 52 -1.17 -10.15 6.06
CA ARG A 52 -1.60 -11.18 7.01
C ARG A 52 -0.97 -11.02 8.40
N LYS A 53 0.32 -10.68 8.46
CA LYS A 53 1.05 -10.41 9.72
C LYS A 53 0.56 -9.12 10.39
N GLY A 54 0.17 -8.12 9.59
CA GLY A 54 -0.44 -6.88 10.07
C GLY A 54 -1.88 -7.04 10.58
N TRP A 55 -2.54 -8.17 10.33
CA TRP A 55 -3.92 -8.39 10.75
C TRP A 55 -3.98 -8.85 12.22
N ARG A 56 -3.91 -7.88 13.14
CA ARG A 56 -3.72 -8.11 14.58
C ARG A 56 -4.97 -7.91 15.45
N HIS A 57 -6.08 -7.43 14.89
CA HIS A 57 -7.36 -7.36 15.60
C HIS A 57 -7.95 -8.76 15.81
N ARG A 58 -7.90 -9.27 17.04
CA ARG A 58 -8.36 -10.63 17.39
C ARG A 58 -9.84 -10.91 17.09
N LYS A 59 -10.70 -9.90 17.17
CA LYS A 59 -12.15 -10.02 16.95
C LYS A 59 -12.55 -9.88 15.47
N LYS A 60 -11.61 -9.60 14.56
CA LYS A 60 -11.89 -9.44 13.13
C LYS A 60 -11.51 -10.72 12.38
N ASN A 61 -12.45 -11.25 11.61
CA ASN A 61 -12.14 -12.30 10.64
C ASN A 61 -11.04 -11.80 9.69
N ARG A 62 -10.03 -12.64 9.46
CA ARG A 62 -8.92 -12.30 8.58
C ARG A 62 -9.35 -12.56 7.14
N PRO A 63 -9.48 -11.52 6.29
CA PRO A 63 -9.96 -11.69 4.92
C PRO A 63 -8.88 -12.29 4.03
N ARG A 64 -9.31 -12.89 2.92
CA ARG A 64 -8.41 -13.36 1.86
C ARG A 64 -7.95 -12.21 0.96
N VAL A 65 -6.68 -12.21 0.59
CA VAL A 65 -6.14 -11.31 -0.44
C VAL A 65 -6.49 -11.85 -1.83
N GLN A 66 -7.20 -11.04 -2.61
CA GLN A 66 -7.74 -11.40 -3.91
C GLN A 66 -6.81 -10.95 -5.05
N LEU A 67 -6.34 -9.71 -4.99
CA LEU A 67 -5.48 -9.09 -6.00
C LEU A 67 -4.49 -8.14 -5.33
N ILE A 68 -3.32 -7.98 -5.94
CA ILE A 68 -2.34 -6.97 -5.56
C ILE A 68 -1.91 -6.25 -6.84
N PHE A 69 -1.88 -4.92 -6.79
CA PHE A 69 -1.35 -4.08 -7.86
C PHE A 69 -0.17 -3.29 -7.34
N LYS A 70 0.90 -3.20 -8.14
CA LYS A 70 1.95 -2.20 -7.97
C LYS A 70 1.44 -0.85 -8.45
N VAL A 71 1.73 0.20 -7.68
CA VAL A 71 1.44 1.58 -8.07
C VAL A 71 2.67 2.15 -8.78
N LEU A 72 2.49 2.57 -10.03
CA LEU A 72 3.55 3.21 -10.84
C LEU A 72 3.57 4.71 -10.59
N TRP A 73 4.70 5.39 -10.75
CA TRP A 73 4.79 6.85 -10.56
C TRP A 73 5.65 7.47 -11.65
N PRO A 74 5.21 8.53 -12.35
CA PRO A 74 6.13 9.27 -13.21
C PRO A 74 7.26 9.86 -12.37
N GLU A 75 8.42 9.97 -12.98
CA GLU A 75 9.66 10.49 -12.38
C GLU A 75 9.42 11.79 -11.60
N SER A 76 8.77 12.79 -12.20
CA SER A 76 8.49 14.09 -11.55
C SER A 76 7.67 13.99 -10.26
N MET A 77 6.85 12.94 -10.08
CA MET A 77 6.12 12.73 -8.83
C MET A 77 6.90 11.89 -7.81
N LEU A 78 7.88 11.12 -8.28
CA LEU A 78 8.73 10.27 -7.45
C LEU A 78 9.97 11.02 -6.94
N GLU A 79 10.52 11.95 -7.72
CA GLU A 79 11.70 12.76 -7.41
C GLU A 79 11.67 13.42 -6.02
N PRO A 80 10.61 14.15 -5.59
CA PRO A 80 10.61 14.76 -4.27
C PRO A 80 10.72 13.72 -3.14
N TYR A 81 10.11 12.55 -3.33
CA TYR A 81 10.19 11.45 -2.38
C TYR A 81 11.59 10.85 -2.31
N LEU A 82 12.23 10.64 -3.46
CA LEU A 82 13.59 10.09 -3.51
C LEU A 82 14.62 11.07 -2.96
N ALA A 83 14.50 12.36 -3.27
CA ALA A 83 15.34 13.41 -2.70
C ALA A 83 15.19 13.45 -1.18
N TYR A 84 13.95 13.41 -0.67
CA TYR A 84 13.72 13.36 0.77
C TYR A 84 14.33 12.11 1.41
N ARG A 85 14.09 10.94 0.84
CA ARG A 85 14.65 9.66 1.31
C ARG A 85 16.18 9.71 1.41
N SER A 86 16.84 10.20 0.37
CA SER A 86 18.30 10.36 0.32
C SER A 86 18.79 11.34 1.39
N SER A 87 18.08 12.45 1.62
CA SER A 87 18.44 13.41 2.69
C SER A 87 18.34 12.78 4.08
N VAL A 88 17.29 12.00 4.35
CA VAL A 88 17.11 11.32 5.64
C VAL A 88 18.19 10.26 5.83
N GLN A 89 18.52 9.50 4.78
CA GLN A 89 19.56 8.48 4.83
C GLN A 89 20.93 9.03 5.29
N GLN A 90 21.25 10.28 4.96
CA GLN A 90 22.50 10.92 5.45
C GLN A 90 22.50 11.15 6.97
N THR A 91 21.33 11.20 7.59
CA THR A 91 21.16 11.52 9.02
C THR A 91 20.84 10.31 9.89
N VAL A 92 20.49 9.16 9.29
CA VAL A 92 20.11 7.95 10.00
C VAL A 92 20.99 6.77 9.62
N ARG A 93 21.44 5.99 10.62
CA ARG A 93 22.13 4.72 10.40
C ARG A 93 21.11 3.58 10.24
N ALA A 94 20.28 3.67 9.20
CA ALA A 94 19.29 2.65 8.88
C ALA A 94 19.93 1.51 8.07
N LYS A 95 19.57 0.26 8.39
CA LYS A 95 20.11 -0.95 7.75
C LYS A 95 19.72 -1.07 6.27
N ASP A 96 18.59 -0.50 5.89
CA ASP A 96 18.05 -0.56 4.54
C ASP A 96 18.75 0.40 3.56
N MET A 97 19.63 1.27 4.06
CA MET A 97 20.25 2.37 3.33
C MET A 97 19.22 3.28 2.60
N ARG A 98 17.97 3.31 3.10
CA ARG A 98 16.82 4.01 2.50
C ARG A 98 16.12 4.92 3.50
N GLY A 99 16.84 5.42 4.51
CA GLY A 99 16.30 6.37 5.48
C GLY A 99 15.28 5.75 6.42
N ASN A 100 15.40 4.45 6.74
CA ASN A 100 14.39 3.68 7.48
C ASN A 100 13.04 3.77 6.76
N GLU A 101 13.03 3.38 5.49
CA GLU A 101 11.83 3.27 4.67
C GLU A 101 11.05 2.02 5.09
N GLN A 102 9.75 2.18 5.34
CA GLN A 102 8.87 1.08 5.74
C GLN A 102 7.65 1.00 4.85
N LEU A 103 7.17 -0.24 4.62
CA LEU A 103 5.87 -0.47 4.02
C LEU A 103 4.79 -0.41 5.10
N LEU A 104 3.94 0.61 5.03
CA LEU A 104 2.87 0.86 6.01
C LEU A 104 1.51 0.98 5.32
N PHE A 105 0.47 0.57 6.03
CA PHE A 105 -0.91 0.53 5.53
C PHE A 105 -1.62 1.87 5.71
N HIS A 106 -2.51 2.18 4.76
CA HIS A 106 -3.44 3.30 4.84
C HIS A 106 -4.81 2.90 4.26
N GLY A 107 -5.83 2.91 5.11
CA GLY A 107 -7.23 2.74 4.69
C GLY A 107 -7.90 4.08 4.43
N THR A 108 -8.77 4.11 3.42
CA THR A 108 -9.47 5.34 3.00
C THR A 108 -10.75 5.02 2.25
N ASP A 109 -11.49 6.04 1.82
CA ASP A 109 -12.74 5.89 1.09
C ASP A 109 -12.52 5.58 -0.40
N ARG A 110 -13.24 4.56 -0.89
CA ARG A 110 -13.35 4.19 -2.29
C ARG A 110 -14.79 4.39 -2.76
N ALA A 111 -15.03 5.37 -3.64
CA ALA A 111 -16.36 5.70 -4.17
C ALA A 111 -16.63 5.14 -5.57
N CYS A 112 -15.89 4.13 -6.00
CA CYS A 112 -15.98 3.54 -7.33
C CYS A 112 -15.57 2.06 -7.28
N LEU A 113 -15.65 1.37 -8.42
CA LEU A 113 -15.32 -0.05 -8.53
C LEU A 113 -13.85 -0.32 -8.90
N LEU A 114 -12.93 0.56 -8.48
CA LEU A 114 -11.50 0.38 -8.71
C LEU A 114 -11.05 -0.93 -8.07
N ALA A 115 -10.42 -1.79 -8.86
CA ALA A 115 -9.87 -3.09 -8.48
C ALA A 115 -10.90 -4.15 -8.06
N GLU A 116 -12.19 -3.93 -8.35
CA GLU A 116 -13.26 -4.93 -8.13
C GLU A 116 -13.03 -6.20 -8.97
N THR A 117 -12.49 -6.00 -10.18
CA THR A 117 -12.01 -7.07 -11.04
C THR A 117 -10.55 -6.83 -11.41
N ARG A 118 -9.90 -7.83 -12.00
CA ARG A 118 -8.52 -7.75 -12.51
C ARG A 118 -8.33 -6.61 -13.52
N ASN A 119 -9.37 -6.22 -14.23
CA ASN A 119 -9.32 -5.25 -15.32
C ASN A 119 -9.84 -3.86 -14.92
N ASN A 120 -10.44 -3.72 -13.74
CA ASN A 120 -10.96 -2.44 -13.24
C ASN A 120 -9.83 -1.57 -12.68
N VAL A 121 -8.90 -1.11 -13.52
CA VAL A 121 -7.68 -0.38 -13.09
C VAL A 121 -7.72 1.12 -13.34
N VAL A 122 -8.79 1.63 -13.97
CA VAL A 122 -8.91 3.05 -14.32
C VAL A 122 -9.32 3.85 -13.09
N LEU A 123 -8.48 4.81 -12.70
CA LEU A 123 -8.79 5.72 -11.59
C LEU A 123 -9.97 6.62 -11.97
N CYS A 124 -11.01 6.68 -11.14
CA CYS A 124 -12.12 7.63 -11.32
C CYS A 124 -11.65 9.08 -11.04
N SER A 125 -12.53 10.07 -11.20
CA SER A 125 -12.30 11.49 -10.85
C SER A 125 -13.30 12.01 -9.81
N LEU A 126 -14.04 11.10 -9.17
CA LEU A 126 -15.02 11.46 -8.14
C LEU A 126 -14.32 12.12 -6.96
N GLN A 127 -14.81 13.28 -6.53
CA GLN A 127 -14.24 14.03 -5.40
C GLN A 127 -14.28 13.24 -4.10
N LYS A 128 -15.33 12.42 -3.89
CA LYS A 128 -15.50 11.56 -2.72
C LYS A 128 -14.61 10.30 -2.73
N CYS A 129 -13.87 10.04 -3.81
CA CYS A 129 -13.00 8.87 -3.91
C CYS A 129 -11.56 9.21 -3.51
N SER A 130 -11.32 9.26 -2.20
CA SER A 130 -9.99 9.50 -1.62
C SER A 130 -8.95 8.51 -2.13
N MET A 131 -9.33 7.22 -2.29
CA MET A 131 -8.48 6.17 -2.88
C MET A 131 -7.93 6.57 -4.26
N CYS A 132 -8.81 6.93 -5.20
CA CYS A 132 -8.35 7.36 -6.53
C CYS A 132 -7.63 8.71 -6.48
N SER A 133 -7.99 9.61 -5.55
CA SER A 133 -7.26 10.87 -5.39
C SER A 133 -5.81 10.64 -5.00
N ILE A 134 -5.57 9.81 -3.99
CA ILE A 134 -4.22 9.46 -3.53
C ILE A 134 -3.44 8.74 -4.65
N LEU A 135 -4.07 7.85 -5.42
CA LEU A 135 -3.41 7.19 -6.55
C LEU A 135 -3.10 8.14 -7.72
N ARG A 136 -3.83 9.25 -7.88
CA ARG A 136 -3.56 10.26 -8.91
C ARG A 136 -2.44 11.21 -8.49
N THR A 137 -2.47 11.71 -7.26
CA THR A 137 -1.66 12.86 -6.81
C THR A 137 -0.80 12.61 -5.58
N SER A 138 -0.74 11.36 -5.09
CA SER A 138 -0.15 10.99 -3.80
C SER A 138 -0.92 11.60 -2.60
N PHE A 139 -0.36 11.40 -1.40
CA PHE A 139 -0.86 11.95 -0.16
C PHE A 139 -0.60 13.46 -0.07
N GLU A 140 -1.53 14.16 0.56
CA GLU A 140 -1.42 15.59 0.83
C GLU A 140 -1.73 15.83 2.32
N VAL A 141 -0.80 16.42 3.07
CA VAL A 141 -0.96 16.76 4.48
C VAL A 141 -2.20 17.62 4.70
N LYS A 142 -2.49 18.57 3.81
CA LYS A 142 -3.69 19.42 3.86
C LYS A 142 -5.03 18.66 3.85
N ARG A 143 -5.04 17.37 3.45
CA ARG A 143 -6.23 16.50 3.50
C ARG A 143 -6.41 15.85 4.87
N CYS A 144 -5.47 16.02 5.80
CA CYS A 144 -5.55 15.46 7.13
C CYS A 144 -6.80 15.96 7.87
N GLY A 145 -7.63 15.00 8.29
CA GLY A 145 -8.88 15.27 8.99
C GLY A 145 -10.12 15.31 8.12
N SER A 146 -10.01 15.13 6.80
CA SER A 146 -11.17 15.17 5.90
C SER A 146 -12.14 14.00 6.12
N LYS A 147 -11.65 12.86 6.63
CA LYS A 147 -12.46 11.69 6.98
C LYS A 147 -12.82 11.64 8.47
N ASN A 148 -11.86 11.92 9.34
CA ASN A 148 -12.03 11.89 10.80
C ASN A 148 -11.49 13.17 11.41
N ALA A 149 -12.33 13.90 12.16
CA ALA A 149 -11.92 15.16 12.77
C ALA A 149 -10.83 14.97 13.85
N PHE A 150 -10.90 13.87 14.60
CA PHE A 150 -9.93 13.56 15.66
C PHE A 150 -8.59 13.09 15.07
N LYS A 151 -7.51 13.75 15.49
CA LYS A 151 -6.14 13.53 15.01
C LYS A 151 -5.23 13.35 16.22
N ARG A 152 -4.91 12.10 16.54
CA ARG A 152 -4.19 11.76 17.79
C ARG A 152 -2.86 12.49 17.95
N PHE A 153 -2.14 12.66 16.85
CA PHE A 153 -0.85 13.32 16.75
C PHE A 153 -0.92 14.50 15.77
N GLY A 154 -2.04 15.21 15.76
CA GLY A 154 -2.23 16.42 14.96
C GLY A 154 -2.19 16.24 13.45
N HIS A 155 -1.82 17.31 12.74
CA HIS A 155 -2.06 17.49 11.31
C HIS A 155 -0.97 16.83 10.45
N GLY A 156 -1.10 15.52 10.24
CA GLY A 156 -0.16 14.73 9.43
C GLY A 156 -0.82 13.58 8.65
N ILE A 157 0.00 12.82 7.95
CA ILE A 157 -0.39 11.62 7.21
C ILE A 157 -0.20 10.41 8.11
N TYR A 158 -1.31 9.71 8.40
CA TYR A 158 -1.34 8.57 9.30
C TYR A 158 -1.24 7.26 8.52
N THR A 159 -0.31 6.41 8.95
CA THR A 159 -0.14 5.04 8.48
C THR A 159 0.10 4.11 9.67
N THR A 160 0.08 2.80 9.45
CA THR A 160 0.28 1.81 10.51
C THR A 160 0.87 0.52 9.94
N SER A 161 1.60 -0.24 10.74
CA SER A 161 1.98 -1.61 10.36
C SER A 161 0.83 -2.62 10.60
N CYS A 162 -0.27 -2.18 11.22
CA CYS A 162 -1.45 -2.99 11.52
C CYS A 162 -2.49 -2.88 10.39
N SER A 163 -2.48 -3.80 9.42
CA SER A 163 -3.45 -3.83 8.32
C SER A 163 -4.91 -3.88 8.81
N SER A 164 -5.20 -4.61 9.89
CA SER A 164 -6.54 -4.67 10.47
C SER A 164 -7.01 -3.37 11.10
N LYS A 165 -6.09 -2.46 11.44
CA LYS A 165 -6.39 -1.10 11.92
C LYS A 165 -6.58 -0.15 10.77
N ALA A 166 -5.72 -0.19 9.76
CA ALA A 166 -5.95 0.55 8.53
C ALA A 166 -7.32 0.17 7.92
N ASP A 167 -7.73 -1.09 8.03
CA ASP A 167 -9.06 -1.55 7.65
C ASP A 167 -10.22 -0.82 8.36
N ASP A 168 -10.08 -0.34 9.61
CA ASP A 168 -11.11 0.47 10.28
C ASP A 168 -11.38 1.80 9.55
N TYR A 169 -10.40 2.25 8.75
CA TYR A 169 -10.49 3.47 7.96
C TYR A 169 -10.85 3.21 6.49
N THR A 170 -10.98 1.95 6.08
CA THR A 170 -11.39 1.57 4.73
C THR A 170 -12.92 1.56 4.62
N SER A 171 -13.46 2.26 3.62
CA SER A 171 -14.90 2.25 3.33
C SER A 171 -15.17 2.21 1.84
N ASN A 172 -16.15 1.41 1.42
CA ASN A 172 -16.73 1.47 0.09
C ASN A 172 -17.95 2.40 0.14
N LEU A 173 -17.94 3.46 -0.66
CA LEU A 173 -19.07 4.38 -0.78
C LEU A 173 -20.02 4.02 -1.94
N SER A 174 -19.60 3.12 -2.83
CA SER A 174 -20.48 2.48 -3.83
C SER A 174 -21.06 1.20 -3.22
N ASN A 175 -22.36 0.99 -3.41
CA ASN A 175 -23.05 -0.21 -2.94
C ASN A 175 -22.78 -1.44 -3.82
N GLU A 176 -22.25 -1.26 -5.03
CA GLU A 176 -21.91 -2.38 -5.93
C GLU A 176 -20.54 -2.99 -5.62
N ALA A 177 -19.77 -2.37 -4.72
CA ALA A 177 -18.44 -2.81 -4.33
C ALA A 177 -18.50 -3.90 -3.25
N SER A 178 -18.16 -5.14 -3.60
CA SER A 178 -18.13 -6.27 -2.66
C SER A 178 -16.74 -6.49 -2.04
N LEU A 179 -15.67 -6.15 -2.75
CA LEU A 179 -14.30 -6.24 -2.24
C LEU A 179 -13.84 -4.95 -1.55
N ARG A 180 -12.94 -5.08 -0.58
CA ARG A 180 -12.28 -3.96 0.10
C ARG A 180 -10.91 -3.70 -0.53
N VAL A 181 -10.48 -2.45 -0.46
CA VAL A 181 -9.23 -2.01 -1.08
C VAL A 181 -8.46 -1.12 -0.10
N MET A 182 -7.16 -1.38 0.05
CA MET A 182 -6.29 -0.64 0.95
C MET A 182 -4.93 -0.37 0.29
N LEU A 183 -4.31 0.75 0.67
CA LEU A 183 -2.97 1.11 0.20
C LEU A 183 -1.90 0.54 1.14
N VAL A 184 -0.84 0.02 0.52
CA VAL A 184 0.47 -0.18 1.17
C VAL A 184 1.40 0.87 0.59
N SER A 185 1.98 1.69 1.44
CA SER A 185 2.79 2.84 1.03
C SER A 185 4.21 2.69 1.54
N ARG A 186 5.19 3.12 0.75
CA ARG A 186 6.54 3.34 1.25
C ARG A 186 6.56 4.66 2.01
N VAL A 187 7.02 4.61 3.25
CA VAL A 187 7.08 5.74 4.17
C VAL A 187 8.51 5.88 4.67
N VAL A 188 9.13 7.04 4.45
CA VAL A 188 10.43 7.36 5.02
C VAL A 188 10.23 7.72 6.50
N VAL A 189 10.36 6.72 7.38
CA VAL A 189 10.14 6.89 8.82
C VAL A 189 11.29 7.66 9.47
N GLY A 190 12.51 7.50 8.95
CA GLY A 190 13.71 8.14 9.46
C GLY A 190 13.96 7.77 10.92
N LYS A 191 14.25 8.79 11.74
CA LYS A 191 14.33 8.70 13.20
C LYS A 191 12.95 9.03 13.81
N PRO A 192 12.15 8.03 14.23
CA PRO A 192 10.83 8.29 14.81
C PRO A 192 10.95 8.81 16.24
N TYR A 193 10.11 9.78 16.59
CA TYR A 193 9.90 10.19 17.99
C TYR A 193 8.76 9.35 18.58
N LYS A 194 9.10 8.51 19.56
CA LYS A 194 8.14 7.63 20.22
C LYS A 194 7.20 8.44 21.12
N ARG A 195 5.90 8.21 21.01
CA ARG A 195 4.88 8.80 21.87
C ARG A 195 3.89 7.73 22.35
N TYR A 196 3.48 7.87 23.60
CA TYR A 196 2.47 7.01 24.24
C TYR A 196 1.16 7.74 24.56
N ARG A 197 1.18 9.09 24.50
CA ARG A 197 0.05 9.96 24.80
C ARG A 197 -0.34 10.83 23.60
N ASN A 198 -1.61 11.20 23.55
CA ASN A 198 -2.14 12.10 22.53
C ASN A 198 -1.42 13.46 22.51
N ALA A 199 -1.26 14.03 21.32
CA ALA A 199 -0.70 15.35 21.09
C ALA A 199 -1.38 15.95 19.85
N VAL A 200 -2.60 16.43 20.03
CA VAL A 200 -3.53 16.77 18.94
C VAL A 200 -3.13 18.03 18.16
N ASP A 201 -2.25 18.86 18.72
CA ASP A 201 -1.81 20.12 18.11
C ASP A 201 -0.49 20.01 17.34
N LEU A 202 0.05 18.80 17.17
CA LEU A 202 1.30 18.61 16.44
C LEU A 202 1.12 18.95 14.95
N ILE A 203 2.08 19.70 14.42
CA ILE A 203 2.25 19.98 12.99
C ILE A 203 3.56 19.39 12.44
N GLY A 204 4.31 18.67 13.29
CA GLY A 204 5.61 18.10 12.97
C GLY A 204 6.18 17.31 14.16
N PRO A 205 7.19 16.46 13.91
CA PRO A 205 7.96 15.86 14.99
C PRO A 205 8.88 16.91 15.66
N PRO A 206 9.38 16.68 16.88
CA PRO A 206 10.41 17.52 17.48
C PRO A 206 11.68 17.60 16.62
N LEU A 207 12.47 18.66 16.84
CA LEU A 207 13.75 18.84 16.13
C LEU A 207 14.64 17.60 16.27
N GLY A 208 15.26 17.19 15.16
CA GLY A 208 16.12 16.00 15.10
C GLY A 208 15.36 14.68 14.91
N TYR A 209 14.04 14.73 14.69
CA TYR A 209 13.20 13.57 14.37
C TYR A 209 12.47 13.79 13.03
N HIS A 210 12.03 12.68 12.42
CA HIS A 210 11.49 12.68 11.06
C HIS A 210 10.00 12.29 11.02
N SER A 211 9.53 11.57 12.04
CA SER A 211 8.17 11.08 12.18
C SER A 211 7.78 10.96 13.64
N ILE A 212 6.49 10.80 13.92
CA ILE A 212 5.98 10.34 15.21
C ILE A 212 5.66 8.85 15.10
N ALA A 213 6.10 8.05 16.08
CA ALA A 213 5.65 6.68 16.25
C ALA A 213 4.82 6.58 17.53
N GLY A 214 3.51 6.39 17.37
CA GLY A 214 2.60 6.05 18.46
C GLY A 214 2.81 4.59 18.86
N GLU A 215 3.24 4.34 20.09
CA GLU A 215 3.44 2.99 20.60
C GLU A 215 2.24 2.50 21.41
N ILE A 216 2.03 1.18 21.38
CA ILE A 216 0.94 0.50 22.09
C ILE A 216 1.09 0.75 23.60
N GLY A 217 -0.02 1.06 24.26
CA GLY A 217 -0.05 1.33 25.69
C GLY A 217 -1.25 2.21 26.06
N TRP A 218 -1.00 3.18 26.95
CA TRP A 218 -1.97 4.11 27.53
C TRP A 218 -3.13 4.51 26.62
N ASP A 219 -2.83 5.19 25.51
CA ASP A 219 -3.86 5.76 24.63
C ASP A 219 -4.08 4.95 23.34
N LEU A 220 -3.29 3.89 23.11
CA LEU A 220 -3.14 3.22 21.82
C LEU A 220 -3.20 1.70 21.94
N ASN A 221 -4.18 1.11 21.25
CA ASN A 221 -4.29 -0.35 21.14
C ASN A 221 -3.38 -0.94 20.05
N TYR A 222 -2.92 -0.11 19.11
CA TYR A 222 -2.10 -0.50 17.97
C TYR A 222 -1.23 0.67 17.54
N ASP A 223 -0.05 0.37 17.00
CA ASP A 223 0.92 1.34 16.52
C ASP A 223 0.36 2.24 15.39
N GLU A 224 0.93 3.43 15.30
CA GLU A 224 0.67 4.43 14.27
C GLU A 224 1.96 5.17 13.95
N THR A 225 2.19 5.43 12.68
CA THR A 225 3.30 6.28 12.21
C THR A 225 2.70 7.50 11.54
N VAL A 226 3.16 8.68 11.94
CA VAL A 226 2.69 9.96 11.39
C VAL A 226 3.86 10.74 10.82
N THR A 227 3.69 11.18 9.58
CA THR A 227 4.62 12.07 8.88
C THR A 227 3.91 13.36 8.49
N TYR A 228 4.65 14.46 8.33
CA TYR A 228 4.06 15.81 8.30
C TYR A 228 4.43 16.59 7.04
N ARG A 229 4.93 15.90 6.00
CA ARG A 229 5.19 16.48 4.68
C ARG A 229 4.76 15.51 3.58
N ASN A 230 4.49 16.01 2.37
CA ASN A 230 3.92 15.20 1.29
C ASN A 230 4.95 14.25 0.66
N GLU A 231 6.22 14.64 0.70
CA GLU A 231 7.36 13.91 0.12
C GLU A 231 7.84 12.75 1.00
N THR A 232 7.29 12.55 2.20
CA THR A 232 7.68 11.45 3.09
C THR A 232 7.11 10.08 2.69
N ILE A 233 6.13 10.06 1.78
CA ILE A 233 5.31 8.88 1.52
C ILE A 233 4.90 8.76 0.06
N ARG A 234 4.92 7.53 -0.48
CA ARG A 234 4.33 7.20 -1.79
C ARG A 234 3.53 5.91 -1.70
N PRO A 235 2.28 5.87 -2.21
CA PRO A 235 1.56 4.62 -2.41
C PRO A 235 2.40 3.66 -3.26
N ALA A 236 2.63 2.45 -2.75
CA ALA A 236 3.49 1.48 -3.41
C ALA A 236 2.71 0.30 -3.99
N TYR A 237 1.72 -0.18 -3.24
CA TYR A 237 0.85 -1.25 -3.65
C TYR A 237 -0.61 -0.96 -3.29
N LEU A 238 -1.51 -1.57 -4.03
CA LEU A 238 -2.95 -1.61 -3.76
C LEU A 238 -3.32 -3.06 -3.48
N VAL A 239 -3.81 -3.34 -2.27
CA VAL A 239 -4.25 -4.68 -1.85
C VAL A 239 -5.76 -4.74 -1.93
N VAL A 240 -6.29 -5.72 -2.66
CA VAL A 240 -7.71 -6.03 -2.76
C VAL A 240 -7.98 -7.27 -1.92
N TYR A 241 -8.95 -7.21 -1.01
CA TYR A 241 -9.21 -8.27 -0.05
C TYR A 241 -10.69 -8.37 0.30
N GLY A 242 -11.09 -9.53 0.80
CA GLY A 242 -12.46 -9.86 1.15
C GLY A 242 -12.81 -11.28 0.73
N GLU A 243 -14.01 -11.71 1.06
CA GLU A 243 -14.57 -12.93 0.51
C GLU A 243 -15.06 -12.63 -0.90
N LYS A 244 -14.56 -13.39 -1.87
CA LYS A 244 -15.09 -13.33 -3.23
C LYS A 244 -16.20 -14.37 -3.29
N GLU A 245 -17.41 -13.96 -3.65
CA GLU A 245 -18.46 -14.95 -3.96
C GLU A 245 -17.90 -15.90 -5.02
N GLU A 246 -17.85 -17.19 -4.68
CA GLU A 246 -17.61 -18.21 -5.68
C GLU A 246 -18.80 -18.15 -6.62
N SER A 247 -18.57 -17.62 -7.82
CA SER A 247 -19.56 -17.74 -8.89
C SER A 247 -19.93 -19.23 -8.97
N PRO A 248 -21.21 -19.61 -8.89
CA PRO A 248 -21.59 -21.00 -9.06
C PRO A 248 -20.99 -21.45 -10.40
N VAL A 249 -20.24 -22.55 -10.37
CA VAL A 249 -19.66 -23.18 -11.55
C VAL A 249 -20.69 -23.09 -12.66
N THR A 250 -20.36 -22.38 -13.74
CA THR A 250 -21.30 -22.11 -14.82
C THR A 250 -21.89 -23.45 -15.21
N VAL A 251 -23.22 -23.61 -15.24
CA VAL A 251 -23.88 -24.91 -15.52
C VAL A 251 -23.29 -25.60 -16.77
N LYS A 252 -22.75 -24.81 -17.70
CA LYS A 252 -21.99 -25.24 -18.88
C LYS A 252 -20.71 -26.05 -18.58
N GLU A 253 -19.95 -25.70 -17.55
CA GLU A 253 -18.73 -26.41 -17.11
C GLU A 253 -19.06 -27.71 -16.37
N PHE A 254 -20.11 -27.69 -15.53
CA PHE A 254 -20.60 -28.89 -14.82
C PHE A 254 -21.24 -29.91 -15.79
N ILE A 255 -22.03 -29.44 -16.76
CA ILE A 255 -22.55 -30.28 -17.84
C ILE A 255 -21.40 -30.86 -18.66
N SER A 256 -20.41 -30.04 -19.04
CA SER A 256 -19.28 -30.52 -19.85
C SER A 256 -18.41 -31.57 -19.12
N SER A 257 -18.40 -31.62 -17.79
CA SER A 257 -17.69 -32.67 -17.04
C SER A 257 -18.51 -33.96 -16.92
N MET A 258 -19.84 -33.90 -16.89
CA MET A 258 -20.69 -35.10 -16.83
C MET A 258 -20.75 -35.87 -18.16
N PHE A 259 -20.56 -35.21 -19.30
CA PHE A 259 -20.56 -35.83 -20.62
C PHE A 259 -19.17 -36.32 -21.10
N LYS A 260 -18.12 -36.20 -20.28
CA LYS A 260 -16.76 -36.66 -20.60
C LYS A 260 -16.34 -37.96 -19.92
N THR A 261 -17.23 -38.60 -19.16
CA THR A 261 -16.97 -39.94 -18.61
C THR A 261 -17.08 -40.97 -19.74
N PRO A 262 -16.01 -41.67 -20.13
CA PRO A 262 -16.13 -42.73 -21.13
C PRO A 262 -16.96 -43.86 -20.52
N LEU A 263 -17.98 -44.34 -21.25
CA LEU A 263 -18.61 -45.62 -20.97
C LEU A 263 -17.51 -46.68 -21.05
N ALA A 264 -17.23 -47.33 -19.92
CA ALA A 264 -16.39 -48.51 -19.88
C ALA A 264 -17.03 -49.58 -20.78
N SER A 265 -16.32 -49.95 -21.84
CA SER A 265 -16.58 -51.13 -22.66
C SER A 265 -15.98 -52.37 -22.03
#